data_AF-A0A540LHD2-F1
#
_entry.id   AF-A0A540LHD2-F1
#
_cell.length_a   1.000
_cell.length_b   1.000
_cell.length_c   1.000
_cell.angle_alpha   90.00
_cell.angle_beta   90.00
_cell.angle_gamma   90.00
#
_symmetry.space_group_name_H-M   'P 1'
#
loop_
_entity.id
_entity.type
_entity.pdbx_description
1 polymer ?
#
loop_
_entity_poly.entity_id
_entity_poly.type
_entity_poly.pdbx_seq_one_letter_code
_entity_poly.pdbx_strand_id
1 'polypeptide(L)'
;MARGVIKTCVNCFLDGHGLYRFEYGVSQAHFLLKFPGTCTTGRSNSADKVIPRATELLNKEQGFGDYNLFENNCESFAIFCKTGKRLSGQAFSALNSTKILFKAFVKHNVERLLEDVSIHQPDKYMLLKQTIETHVNLPIKELIAHLRKLNEKHDDEQEDVDDADLLDDREYLETTEKEEDDDHPSQSSYMIK
;
A
#
# COMPACT_ATOMS: atom_id res chain seq x y z
N MET A 1 -26.89 14.86 -3.53
CA MET A 1 -26.32 13.54 -3.18
C MET A 1 -24.93 13.80 -2.63
N ALA A 2 -24.64 13.39 -1.40
CA ALA A 2 -23.35 13.65 -0.77
C ALA A 2 -22.25 12.92 -1.57
N ARG A 3 -21.37 13.69 -2.20
CA ARG A 3 -20.13 13.22 -2.82
C ARG A 3 -19.06 13.36 -1.73
N GLY A 4 -18.81 12.33 -0.95
CA GLY A 4 -17.93 12.44 0.22
C GLY A 4 -17.60 11.11 0.89
N VAL A 5 -16.89 11.21 2.00
CA VAL A 5 -16.47 10.10 2.86
C VAL A 5 -17.69 9.49 3.54
N ILE A 6 -17.76 8.16 3.59
CA ILE A 6 -18.85 7.42 4.22
C ILE A 6 -18.33 6.48 5.30
N LYS A 7 -19.15 6.22 6.32
CA LYS A 7 -18.93 5.18 7.33
C LYS A 7 -19.95 4.07 7.16
N THR A 8 -19.48 2.83 7.07
CA THR A 8 -20.34 1.64 6.93
C THR A 8 -19.82 0.51 7.81
N CYS A 9 -20.65 -0.50 8.06
CA CYS A 9 -20.20 -1.72 8.72
C CYS A 9 -19.29 -2.53 7.79
N VAL A 10 -18.31 -3.26 8.32
CA VAL A 10 -17.38 -4.03 7.47
C VAL A 10 -18.12 -5.07 6.62
N ASN A 11 -19.05 -5.81 7.21
CA ASN A 11 -19.83 -6.82 6.47
C ASN A 11 -20.70 -6.20 5.37
N CYS A 12 -21.23 -5.00 5.61
CA CYS A 12 -22.03 -4.24 4.65
C CYS A 12 -21.20 -3.78 3.46
N PHE A 13 -19.93 -3.41 3.72
CA PHE A 13 -19.00 -3.06 2.66
C PHE A 13 -18.57 -4.27 1.85
N LEU A 14 -18.36 -5.40 2.54
CA LEU A 14 -17.89 -6.62 1.90
C LEU A 14 -18.92 -7.20 0.94
N ASP A 15 -20.20 -7.21 1.30
CA ASP A 15 -21.28 -7.74 0.45
C ASP A 15 -20.97 -9.14 -0.10
N GLY A 16 -20.38 -10.00 0.74
CA GLY A 16 -19.96 -11.37 0.37
C GLY A 16 -18.61 -11.47 -0.35
N HIS A 17 -17.89 -10.37 -0.57
CA HIS A 17 -16.54 -10.36 -1.15
C HIS A 17 -15.44 -10.42 -0.06
N GLY A 18 -14.19 -10.65 -0.51
CA GLY A 18 -13.00 -10.62 0.35
C GLY A 18 -12.38 -9.23 0.46
N LEU A 19 -11.57 -9.01 1.52
CA LEU A 19 -10.72 -7.83 1.66
C LEU A 19 -9.28 -8.17 1.25
N TYR A 20 -8.66 -7.28 0.49
CA TYR A 20 -7.21 -7.21 0.41
C TYR A 20 -6.69 -6.22 1.46
N ARG A 21 -5.71 -6.64 2.27
CA ARG A 21 -5.11 -5.77 3.29
C ARG A 21 -3.92 -5.03 2.71
N PHE A 22 -4.05 -3.71 2.59
CA PHE A 22 -2.95 -2.83 2.19
C PHE A 22 -1.82 -2.83 3.24
N GLU A 23 -0.57 -2.95 2.79
CA GLU A 23 0.60 -3.09 3.66
C GLU A 23 1.29 -1.74 3.89
N TYR A 24 1.58 -1.42 5.17
CA TYR A 24 2.20 -0.16 5.57
C TYR A 24 3.60 -0.40 6.12
N GLY A 25 4.52 0.50 5.84
CA GLY A 25 5.89 0.43 6.35
C GLY A 25 6.72 -0.69 5.73
N VAL A 26 6.37 -1.15 4.52
CA VAL A 26 7.13 -2.20 3.84
C VAL A 26 8.51 -1.70 3.44
N SER A 27 9.44 -2.64 3.28
CA SER A 27 10.80 -2.33 2.81
C SER A 27 10.78 -1.85 1.35
N GLN A 28 11.80 -1.08 0.94
CA GLN A 28 11.91 -0.60 -0.45
C GLN A 28 11.98 -1.76 -1.47
N ALA A 29 12.62 -2.87 -1.09
CA ALA A 29 12.71 -4.06 -1.93
C ALA A 29 11.35 -4.78 -2.04
N HIS A 30 10.61 -4.87 -0.93
CA HIS A 30 9.26 -5.42 -0.91
C HIS A 30 8.33 -4.59 -1.82
N PHE A 31 8.34 -3.26 -1.65
CA PHE A 31 7.53 -2.35 -2.47
C PHE A 31 7.78 -2.55 -3.98
N LEU A 32 9.04 -2.73 -4.38
CA LEU A 32 9.42 -2.89 -5.79
C LEU A 32 8.78 -4.14 -6.45
N LEU A 33 8.52 -5.18 -5.65
CA LEU A 33 8.01 -6.47 -6.10
C LEU A 33 6.49 -6.56 -6.07
N LYS A 34 5.82 -5.69 -5.31
CA LYS A 34 4.37 -5.70 -5.16
C LYS A 34 3.65 -4.95 -6.29
N PHE A 35 2.42 -5.37 -6.54
CA PHE A 35 1.55 -4.71 -7.50
C PHE A 35 1.19 -3.27 -7.05
N PRO A 36 0.87 -2.38 -8.00
CA PRO A 36 0.33 -1.08 -7.64
C PRO A 36 -0.94 -1.15 -6.80
N GLY A 37 -1.05 -0.23 -5.83
CA GLY A 37 -2.20 -0.14 -4.95
C GLY A 37 -2.24 -1.15 -3.81
N THR A 38 -1.14 -1.86 -3.50
CA THR A 38 -1.12 -2.85 -2.42
C THR A 38 -0.27 -2.50 -1.19
N CYS A 39 0.74 -1.64 -1.32
CA CYS A 39 1.65 -1.32 -0.23
C CYS A 39 2.27 0.10 -0.31
N THR A 40 2.85 0.56 0.81
CA THR A 40 3.63 1.81 0.96
C THR A 40 4.81 1.63 1.91
N THR A 41 5.92 2.35 1.68
CA THR A 41 7.03 2.41 2.65
C THR A 41 6.71 3.32 3.85
N GLY A 42 5.59 4.06 3.79
CA GLY A 42 5.08 4.86 4.89
C GLY A 42 4.56 4.01 6.05
N ARG A 43 5.15 4.17 7.23
CA ARG A 43 4.63 3.53 8.46
C ARG A 43 3.26 4.12 8.83
N SER A 44 2.31 3.25 9.17
CA SER A 44 1.02 3.68 9.72
C SER A 44 1.24 4.40 11.04
N ASN A 45 0.53 5.50 11.25
CA ASN A 45 0.33 6.08 12.57
C ASN A 45 -0.51 5.13 13.44
N SER A 46 -0.41 5.30 14.74
CA SER A 46 -1.21 4.61 15.75
C SER A 46 -2.70 4.99 15.68
N ALA A 47 -3.56 4.13 16.21
CA ALA A 47 -5.02 4.27 16.07
C ALA A 47 -5.56 5.59 16.66
N ASP A 48 -4.94 6.10 17.71
CA ASP A 48 -5.24 7.40 18.35
C ASP A 48 -5.04 8.60 17.43
N LYS A 49 -4.23 8.46 16.36
CA LYS A 49 -4.07 9.49 15.32
C LYS A 49 -4.93 9.21 14.10
N VAL A 50 -5.09 7.95 13.73
CA VAL A 50 -5.80 7.54 12.51
C VAL A 50 -7.31 7.75 12.65
N ILE A 51 -7.91 7.29 13.76
CA ILE A 51 -9.38 7.35 13.95
C ILE A 51 -9.88 8.80 13.99
N PRO A 52 -9.28 9.74 14.76
CA PRO A 52 -9.72 11.12 14.76
C PRO A 52 -9.59 11.78 13.38
N ARG A 53 -8.50 11.51 12.66
CA ARG A 53 -8.29 12.05 11.30
C ARG A 53 -9.37 11.60 10.32
N ALA A 54 -9.70 10.31 10.32
CA ALA A 54 -10.77 9.78 9.47
C ALA A 54 -12.15 10.32 9.87
N THR A 55 -12.40 10.43 11.19
CA THR A 55 -13.66 10.95 11.74
C THR A 55 -13.86 12.43 11.41
N GLU A 56 -12.79 13.23 11.47
CA GLU A 56 -12.83 14.64 11.09
C GLU A 56 -13.20 14.80 9.61
N LEU A 57 -12.61 14.00 8.72
CA LEU A 57 -12.93 14.02 7.29
C LEU A 57 -14.34 13.52 6.99
N LEU A 58 -14.86 12.55 7.75
CA LEU A 58 -16.25 12.09 7.66
C LEU A 58 -17.24 13.21 8.01
N ASN A 59 -16.92 14.04 9.00
CA ASN A 59 -17.81 15.06 9.53
C ASN A 59 -17.70 16.42 8.82
N LYS A 60 -16.68 16.63 7.98
CA LYS A 60 -16.50 17.86 7.20
C LYS A 60 -17.48 17.90 6.03
N GLU A 61 -18.12 19.05 5.80
CA GLU A 61 -19.04 19.24 4.66
C GLU A 61 -18.38 18.96 3.30
N GLN A 62 -17.11 19.33 3.15
CA GLN A 62 -16.33 19.08 1.93
C GLN A 62 -15.65 17.70 1.92
N GLY A 63 -15.80 16.91 3.00
CA GLY A 63 -15.19 15.60 3.14
C GLY A 63 -13.68 15.61 2.94
N PHE A 64 -13.23 14.77 1.99
CA PHE A 64 -11.84 14.70 1.53
C PHE A 64 -11.60 15.45 0.21
N GLY A 65 -12.51 16.33 -0.19
CA GLY A 65 -12.49 17.02 -1.48
C GLY A 65 -13.08 16.18 -2.62
N ASP A 66 -12.98 16.70 -3.84
CA ASP A 66 -13.58 16.06 -5.02
C ASP A 66 -12.86 14.76 -5.39
N TYR A 67 -13.64 13.71 -5.66
CA TYR A 67 -13.10 12.41 -6.03
C TYR A 67 -12.42 12.48 -7.41
N ASN A 68 -11.14 12.10 -7.45
CA ASN A 68 -10.36 11.94 -8.69
C ASN A 68 -9.73 10.55 -8.69
N LEU A 69 -10.02 9.75 -9.71
CA LEU A 69 -9.57 8.35 -9.82
C LEU A 69 -8.05 8.17 -9.70
N PHE A 70 -7.26 9.13 -10.15
CA PHE A 70 -5.80 9.04 -10.18
C PHE A 70 -5.12 9.75 -9.01
N GLU A 71 -5.78 10.73 -8.38
CA GLU A 71 -5.13 11.60 -7.39
C GLU A 71 -5.82 11.62 -6.03
N ASN A 72 -7.14 11.82 -6.00
CA ASN A 72 -7.93 11.97 -4.78
C ASN A 72 -8.98 10.87 -4.72
N ASN A 73 -8.50 9.63 -4.65
CA ASN A 73 -9.30 8.41 -4.66
C ASN A 73 -9.31 7.75 -3.28
N CYS A 74 -9.81 6.52 -3.25
CA CYS A 74 -9.91 5.70 -2.04
C CYS A 74 -8.55 5.36 -1.41
N GLU A 75 -7.52 5.13 -2.24
CA GLU A 75 -6.15 4.84 -1.80
C GLU A 75 -5.54 6.09 -1.15
N SER A 76 -5.68 7.25 -1.79
CA SER A 76 -5.24 8.53 -1.22
C SER A 76 -5.89 8.84 0.10
N PHE A 77 -7.20 8.57 0.21
CA PHE A 77 -7.91 8.74 1.47
C PHE A 77 -7.39 7.80 2.55
N ALA A 78 -7.22 6.51 2.24
CA ALA A 78 -6.71 5.53 3.19
C ALA A 78 -5.27 5.83 3.64
N ILE A 79 -4.37 6.17 2.70
CA ILE A 79 -2.98 6.56 3.00
C ILE A 79 -2.97 7.84 3.84
N PHE A 80 -3.79 8.85 3.51
CA PHE A 80 -3.88 10.07 4.32
C PHE A 80 -4.37 9.79 5.72
N CYS A 81 -5.42 8.97 5.87
CA CYS A 81 -5.91 8.56 7.18
C CYS A 81 -4.82 7.87 7.99
N LYS A 82 -4.03 6.97 7.38
CA LYS A 82 -3.04 6.15 8.07
C LYS A 82 -1.71 6.86 8.31
N THR A 83 -1.29 7.79 7.45
CA THR A 83 0.07 8.37 7.49
C THR A 83 0.08 9.90 7.64
N GLY A 84 -1.03 10.57 7.37
CA GLY A 84 -1.15 12.02 7.29
C GLY A 84 -0.65 12.64 5.99
N LYS A 85 -0.22 11.81 5.02
CA LYS A 85 0.31 12.24 3.71
C LYS A 85 -0.59 11.73 2.59
N ARG A 86 -0.69 12.46 1.47
CA ARG A 86 -1.51 12.05 0.32
C ARG A 86 -0.61 11.40 -0.73
N LEU A 87 -1.03 10.24 -1.22
CA LEU A 87 -0.37 9.51 -2.29
C LEU A 87 -1.42 8.62 -2.97
N SER A 88 -1.37 8.51 -4.30
CA SER A 88 -2.12 7.52 -5.07
C SER A 88 -1.14 6.75 -5.95
N GLY A 89 -1.06 5.43 -5.79
CA GLY A 89 -0.27 4.57 -6.67
C GLY A 89 -1.01 4.17 -7.95
N GLN A 90 -2.29 4.54 -8.09
CA GLN A 90 -3.14 4.17 -9.20
C GLN A 90 -2.87 5.06 -10.43
N ALA A 91 -1.94 4.61 -11.28
CA ALA A 91 -1.73 5.17 -12.62
C ALA A 91 -1.29 4.14 -13.67
N PHE A 92 -1.48 2.83 -13.44
CA PHE A 92 -1.08 1.80 -14.41
C PHE A 92 -2.16 0.75 -14.59
N SER A 93 -3.03 0.97 -15.57
CA SER A 93 -3.98 -0.02 -16.05
C SER A 93 -3.34 -0.96 -17.05
N ALA A 94 -3.55 -2.25 -16.81
CA ALA A 94 -3.54 -3.35 -17.76
C ALA A 94 -2.26 -3.51 -18.61
N LEU A 95 -1.29 -4.26 -18.09
CA LEU A 95 -0.38 -4.98 -18.97
C LEU A 95 -0.18 -6.41 -18.45
N ASN A 96 -0.44 -7.38 -19.33
CA ASN A 96 -0.11 -8.80 -19.24
C ASN A 96 0.68 -9.14 -20.51
N SER A 97 1.98 -9.48 -20.40
CA SER A 97 2.73 -10.39 -21.31
C SER A 97 4.25 -10.37 -21.08
N THR A 98 4.86 -11.56 -21.07
CA THR A 98 6.19 -11.96 -20.56
C THR A 98 7.44 -11.15 -20.98
N LYS A 99 8.38 -10.98 -20.02
CA LYS A 99 9.74 -10.40 -20.10
C LYS A 99 9.89 -8.92 -20.51
N ILE A 100 9.28 -8.47 -21.61
CA ILE A 100 9.35 -7.05 -22.02
C ILE A 100 8.53 -6.18 -21.06
N LEU A 101 7.43 -6.72 -20.52
CA LEU A 101 6.63 -6.06 -19.51
C LEU A 101 7.28 -6.04 -18.13
N PHE A 102 8.03 -7.06 -17.72
CA PHE A 102 8.59 -7.09 -16.38
C PHE A 102 9.59 -5.94 -16.16
N LYS A 103 10.37 -5.59 -17.18
CA LYS A 103 11.24 -4.40 -17.11
C LYS A 103 10.42 -3.10 -17.01
N ALA A 104 9.30 -3.01 -17.72
CA ALA A 104 8.40 -1.86 -17.62
C ALA A 104 7.69 -1.79 -16.27
N PHE A 105 7.28 -2.94 -15.71
CA PHE A 105 6.71 -3.09 -14.37
C PHE A 105 7.72 -2.66 -13.30
N VAL A 106 8.95 -3.17 -13.35
CA VAL A 106 10.00 -2.75 -12.40
C VAL A 106 10.34 -1.27 -12.57
N LYS A 107 10.42 -0.76 -13.80
CA LYS A 107 10.63 0.67 -14.03
C LYS A 107 9.49 1.51 -13.42
N HIS A 108 8.24 1.08 -13.60
CA HIS A 108 7.08 1.74 -13.02
C HIS A 108 7.09 1.68 -11.48
N ASN A 109 7.43 0.54 -10.90
CA ASN A 109 7.55 0.42 -9.44
C ASN A 109 8.76 1.20 -8.89
N VAL A 110 9.84 1.36 -9.64
CA VAL A 110 10.94 2.28 -9.31
C VAL A 110 10.44 3.72 -9.25
N GLU A 111 9.70 4.18 -10.26
CA GLU A 111 9.14 5.54 -10.30
C GLU A 111 8.20 5.77 -9.12
N ARG A 112 7.29 4.82 -8.86
CA ARG A 112 6.38 4.86 -7.70
C ARG A 112 7.12 4.80 -6.36
N LEU A 113 8.16 3.99 -6.24
CA LEU A 113 8.97 3.89 -5.03
C LEU A 113 9.69 5.20 -4.73
N LEU A 114 10.25 5.85 -5.75
CA LEU A 114 10.89 7.16 -5.61
C LEU A 114 9.89 8.21 -5.11
N GLU A 115 8.68 8.23 -5.67
CA GLU A 115 7.61 9.11 -5.20
C GLU A 115 7.21 8.80 -3.76
N ASP A 116 6.90 7.55 -3.44
CA ASP A 116 6.50 7.08 -2.10
C ASP A 116 7.56 7.43 -1.05
N VAL A 117 8.84 7.16 -1.32
CA VAL A 117 9.96 7.49 -0.44
C VAL A 117 10.16 9.00 -0.33
N SER A 118 10.00 9.77 -1.42
CA SER A 118 10.11 11.24 -1.34
C SER A 118 9.07 11.85 -0.38
N ILE A 119 7.88 11.25 -0.31
CA ILE A 119 6.81 11.68 0.58
C ILE A 119 7.01 11.14 1.98
N HIS A 120 7.24 9.84 2.15
CA HIS A 120 7.23 9.17 3.44
C HIS A 120 8.56 9.23 4.19
N GLN A 121 9.68 9.17 3.47
CA GLN A 121 11.04 9.06 4.01
C GLN A 121 12.02 10.02 3.28
N PRO A 122 11.78 11.35 3.32
CA PRO A 122 12.50 12.31 2.49
C PRO A 122 14.03 12.29 2.69
N ASP A 123 14.51 11.98 3.89
CA ASP A 123 15.95 11.89 4.19
C ASP A 123 16.63 10.73 3.44
N LYS A 124 15.87 9.68 3.09
CA LYS A 124 16.37 8.51 2.35
C LYS A 124 16.26 8.67 0.84
N TYR A 125 15.51 9.67 0.35
CA TYR A 125 15.22 9.87 -1.06
C TYR A 125 16.48 10.03 -1.93
N MET A 126 17.41 10.90 -1.52
CA MET A 126 18.62 11.18 -2.32
C MET A 126 19.51 9.95 -2.45
N LEU A 127 19.69 9.20 -1.35
CA LEU A 127 20.48 7.97 -1.35
C LEU A 127 19.82 6.88 -2.21
N LEU A 128 18.51 6.73 -2.11
CA LEU A 128 17.74 5.80 -2.93
C LEU A 128 17.84 6.14 -4.41
N LYS A 129 17.61 7.42 -4.77
CA LYS A 129 17.71 7.90 -6.14
C LYS A 129 19.09 7.64 -6.73
N GLN A 130 20.16 7.97 -6.00
CA GLN A 130 21.52 7.69 -6.43
C GLN A 130 21.77 6.19 -6.61
N THR A 131 21.28 5.36 -5.70
CA THR A 131 21.41 3.89 -5.79
C THR A 131 20.70 3.36 -7.03
N ILE A 132 19.49 3.81 -7.31
CA ILE A 132 18.73 3.41 -8.49
C ILE A 132 19.43 3.89 -9.76
N GLU A 133 19.82 5.17 -9.87
CA GLU A 133 20.50 5.70 -11.07
C GLU A 133 21.79 4.95 -11.41
N THR A 134 22.55 4.55 -10.39
CA THR A 134 23.79 3.79 -10.57
C THR A 134 23.55 2.32 -10.93
N HIS A 135 22.41 1.74 -10.56
CA HIS A 135 22.13 0.30 -10.68
C HIS A 135 20.93 -0.04 -11.59
N VAL A 136 20.26 0.93 -12.21
CA VAL A 136 19.05 0.74 -13.04
C VAL A 136 19.31 -0.11 -14.29
N ASN A 137 20.56 -0.18 -14.73
CA ASN A 137 20.98 -1.00 -15.87
C ASN A 137 21.39 -2.43 -15.47
N LEU A 138 21.43 -2.75 -14.17
CA LEU A 138 21.79 -4.07 -13.67
C LEU A 138 20.62 -5.06 -13.80
N PRO A 139 20.90 -6.38 -13.75
CA PRO A 139 19.88 -7.39 -13.54
C PRO A 139 19.03 -7.08 -12.31
N ILE A 140 17.73 -7.31 -12.39
CA ILE A 140 16.76 -6.94 -11.34
C ILE A 140 17.10 -7.57 -9.99
N LYS A 141 17.65 -8.79 -9.99
CA LYS A 141 18.13 -9.47 -8.77
C LYS A 141 19.22 -8.68 -8.04
N GLU A 142 20.11 -8.02 -8.79
CA GLU A 142 21.16 -7.19 -8.21
C GLU A 142 20.58 -5.89 -7.66
N LEU A 143 19.69 -5.23 -8.41
CA LEU A 143 18.98 -4.04 -7.91
C LEU A 143 18.26 -4.32 -6.59
N ILE A 144 17.53 -5.44 -6.49
CA ILE A 144 16.86 -5.88 -5.26
C ILE A 144 17.87 -6.08 -4.13
N ALA A 145 19.01 -6.73 -4.39
CA ALA A 145 20.05 -6.93 -3.38
C ALA A 145 20.62 -5.61 -2.87
N HIS A 146 20.79 -4.61 -3.73
CA HIS A 146 21.20 -3.27 -3.32
C HIS A 146 20.15 -2.57 -2.45
N LEU A 147 18.86 -2.67 -2.81
CA LEU A 147 17.77 -2.11 -2.02
C LEU A 147 17.63 -2.78 -0.65
N ARG A 148 17.86 -4.09 -0.54
CA ARG A 148 17.87 -4.81 0.75
C ARG A 148 18.96 -4.28 1.67
N LYS A 149 20.18 -4.11 1.15
CA LYS A 149 21.31 -3.54 1.90
C LYS A 149 21.08 -2.10 2.38
N LEU A 150 20.21 -1.33 1.71
CA LEU A 150 19.83 -0.01 2.19
C LEU A 150 18.90 -0.06 3.41
N ASN A 151 18.08 -1.10 3.54
CA ASN A 151 17.16 -1.28 4.67
C ASN A 151 17.86 -1.90 5.89
N GLU A 152 18.81 -2.83 5.69
CA GLU A 152 19.58 -3.46 6.78
C GLU A 152 20.41 -2.50 7.63
N LYS A 153 20.63 -1.25 7.18
CA LYS A 153 21.41 -0.28 7.96
C LYS A 153 20.64 0.35 9.14
N HIS A 154 19.34 0.11 9.32
CA HIS A 154 18.56 0.90 10.28
C HIS A 154 17.37 0.24 11.01
N ASP A 155 17.15 -1.07 10.96
CA ASP A 155 16.06 -1.71 11.71
C ASP A 155 16.62 -2.74 12.72
N ASP A 156 17.01 -2.26 13.91
CA ASP A 156 16.86 -3.07 15.13
C ASP A 156 15.35 -3.10 15.43
N GLU A 157 14.74 -4.29 15.47
CA GLU A 157 13.30 -4.58 15.61
C GLU A 157 12.50 -4.70 14.29
N GLN A 158 12.59 -5.86 13.65
CA GLN A 158 11.62 -6.33 12.66
C GLN A 158 11.30 -7.81 12.94
N GLU A 159 10.01 -8.17 13.06
CA GLU A 159 9.55 -9.56 12.92
C GLU A 159 9.70 -9.95 11.44
N ASP A 160 10.42 -11.04 11.20
CA ASP A 160 10.70 -11.59 9.89
C ASP A 160 9.40 -12.07 9.22
N VAL A 161 9.12 -11.56 8.02
CA VAL A 161 8.11 -12.14 7.12
C VAL A 161 8.85 -12.99 6.10
N ASP A 162 8.58 -14.30 6.12
CA ASP A 162 9.29 -15.32 5.35
C ASP A 162 9.29 -15.08 3.82
N ASP A 163 10.44 -15.37 3.20
CA ASP A 163 10.80 -15.12 1.79
C ASP A 163 10.02 -15.94 0.73
N ALA A 164 9.04 -16.76 1.13
CA ALA A 164 8.33 -17.67 0.21
C ALA A 164 7.26 -16.98 -0.66
N ASP A 165 6.72 -15.84 -0.25
CA ASP A 165 5.57 -15.20 -0.91
C ASP A 165 5.95 -14.16 -1.97
N LEU A 166 7.25 -13.96 -2.25
CA LEU A 166 7.74 -12.89 -3.15
C LEU A 166 7.47 -13.13 -4.64
N LEU A 167 6.99 -14.32 -5.03
CA LEU A 167 6.72 -14.68 -6.43
C LEU A 167 5.36 -15.33 -6.66
N ASP A 168 4.53 -15.47 -5.63
CA ASP A 168 3.26 -16.20 -5.70
C ASP A 168 2.05 -15.32 -5.37
N ASP A 169 1.91 -14.18 -6.04
CA ASP A 169 0.64 -13.43 -6.03
C ASP A 169 -0.35 -14.01 -7.09
N ARG A 170 -0.20 -15.29 -7.52
CA ARG A 170 -0.98 -15.89 -8.62
C ARG A 170 -2.06 -16.88 -8.19
N GLU A 171 -2.25 -17.11 -6.91
CA GLU A 171 -3.25 -18.06 -6.41
C GLU A 171 -4.05 -17.43 -5.28
N TYR A 172 -5.25 -16.92 -5.58
CA TYR A 172 -6.40 -16.90 -4.66
C TYR A 172 -7.65 -16.45 -5.42
N LEU A 173 -8.13 -17.34 -6.27
CA LEU A 173 -9.53 -17.41 -6.70
C LEU A 173 -9.97 -18.86 -6.49
N GLU A 174 -9.99 -19.32 -5.23
CA GLU A 174 -10.66 -20.57 -4.90
C GLU A 174 -11.31 -20.46 -3.52
N THR A 175 -12.64 -20.46 -3.58
CA THR A 175 -13.59 -20.61 -2.47
C THR A 175 -13.37 -21.93 -1.75
N THR A 176 -13.28 -21.92 -0.42
CA THR A 176 -13.86 -23.01 0.38
C THR A 176 -14.31 -22.49 1.75
N GLU A 177 -15.58 -22.74 2.03
CA GLU A 177 -16.26 -22.58 3.31
C GLU A 177 -15.58 -23.45 4.39
N LYS A 178 -15.35 -22.89 5.58
CA LYS A 178 -15.52 -23.60 6.86
C LYS A 178 -15.98 -22.62 7.92
N GLU A 179 -17.21 -22.81 8.36
CA GLU A 179 -17.78 -22.29 9.60
C GLU A 179 -17.03 -22.91 10.78
N GLU A 180 -16.55 -22.08 11.71
CA GLU A 180 -16.43 -22.45 13.12
C GLU A 180 -16.89 -21.25 13.96
N ASP A 181 -17.97 -21.48 14.69
CA ASP A 181 -18.58 -20.59 15.67
C ASP A 181 -17.63 -20.36 16.85
N ASP A 182 -17.39 -19.10 17.22
CA ASP A 182 -17.06 -18.77 18.61
C ASP A 182 -17.58 -17.38 18.98
N ASP A 183 -18.51 -17.40 19.94
CA ASP A 183 -19.29 -16.27 20.46
C ASP A 183 -18.44 -15.43 21.43
N HIS A 184 -18.03 -14.23 20.99
CA HIS A 184 -17.54 -13.14 21.86
C HIS A 184 -18.02 -11.78 21.35
N PRO A 185 -18.29 -10.81 22.26
CA PRO A 185 -19.12 -9.64 21.95
C PRO A 185 -18.45 -8.77 20.90
N SER A 186 -19.10 -8.69 19.74
CA SER A 186 -18.63 -7.97 18.57
C SER A 186 -18.47 -6.48 18.88
N GLN A 187 -17.21 -6.07 19.03
CA GLN A 187 -16.84 -4.68 18.84
C GLN A 187 -17.17 -4.35 17.38
N SER A 188 -18.33 -3.75 17.14
CA SER A 188 -18.84 -3.52 15.78
C SER A 188 -17.77 -2.83 14.94
N SER A 189 -17.20 -3.56 13.99
CA SER A 189 -16.14 -3.06 13.12
C SER A 189 -16.76 -2.21 12.01
N TYR A 190 -16.28 -0.97 11.90
CA TYR A 190 -16.74 -0.03 10.89
C TYR A 190 -15.59 0.38 9.98
N MET A 191 -15.90 0.56 8.70
CA MET A 191 -14.98 1.04 7.69
C MET A 191 -15.37 2.46 7.26
N ILE A 192 -14.37 3.33 7.11
CA ILE A 192 -14.51 4.68 6.56
C ILE A 192 -13.81 4.72 5.21
N LYS A 193 -14.49 5.18 4.15
CA LYS A 193 -13.96 5.26 2.78
C LYS A 193 -14.41 6.54 2.09
#